data_AF-A0A2G4EZF6-F1
#
_entry.id   AF-A0A2G4EZF6-F1
#
_cell.length_a   1.000
_cell.length_b   1.000
_cell.length_c   1.000
_cell.angle_alpha   90.00
_cell.angle_beta   90.00
_cell.angle_gamma   90.00
#
_symmetry.space_group_name_H-M   'P 1'
#
loop_
_entity.id
_entity.type
_entity.pdbx_description
1 polymer ?
#
loop_
_entity_poly.entity_id
_entity_poly.type
_entity_poly.pdbx_seq_one_letter_code
_entity_poly.pdbx_strand_id
1 'polypeptide(L)'
;MIKKEVLAEDESSQLVDEISELKEILREVSKKLTRIEGKVKRGGFSATPKVSESTVSQPDKTNEKPAGLSAEQVIQIYEQLRLKAKNGNEEEVRKKLLSMTATDLSLICLELGMPPTAKNPSRKKMIEIILGRIKQSLMLSRHIDRQAL
;
A
#
# COMPACT_ATOMS: atom_id res chain seq x y z
N MET A 1 34.13 -17.27 -33.97
CA MET A 1 32.69 -17.41 -33.70
C MET A 1 32.40 -17.96 -32.31
N ILE A 2 33.21 -18.90 -31.81
CA ILE A 2 33.06 -19.59 -30.50
C ILE A 2 33.03 -18.66 -29.26
N LYS A 3 33.74 -17.52 -29.26
CA LYS A 3 33.79 -16.62 -28.10
C LYS A 3 32.47 -15.89 -27.77
N LYS A 4 31.55 -15.76 -28.74
CA LYS A 4 30.28 -15.04 -28.54
C LYS A 4 29.21 -15.91 -27.89
N GLU A 5 29.23 -17.22 -28.13
CA GLU A 5 28.29 -18.16 -27.50
C GLU A 5 28.60 -18.37 -26.02
N VAL A 6 29.88 -18.51 -25.66
CA VAL A 6 30.31 -18.70 -24.26
C VAL A 6 29.93 -17.49 -23.37
N LEU A 7 30.05 -16.27 -23.91
CA LEU A 7 29.65 -15.04 -23.20
C LEU A 7 28.13 -14.94 -22.99
N ALA A 8 27.33 -15.41 -23.94
CA ALA A 8 25.87 -15.41 -23.82
C ALA A 8 25.36 -16.47 -22.82
N GLU A 9 26.05 -17.62 -22.73
CA GLU A 9 25.76 -18.63 -21.71
C GLU A 9 26.09 -18.13 -20.29
N ASP A 10 27.23 -17.46 -20.11
CA ASP A 10 27.62 -16.87 -18.82
C ASP A 10 26.65 -15.77 -18.35
N GLU A 11 26.20 -14.87 -19.25
CA GLU A 11 25.18 -13.85 -18.94
C GLU A 11 23.83 -14.49 -18.59
N SER A 12 23.45 -15.55 -19.29
CA SER A 12 22.21 -16.27 -18.99
C SER A 12 22.26 -16.95 -17.62
N SER A 13 23.41 -17.49 -17.24
CA SER A 13 23.63 -18.11 -15.93
C SER A 13 23.55 -17.07 -14.81
N GLN A 14 24.16 -15.90 -15.00
CA GLN A 14 24.09 -14.80 -14.02
C GLN A 14 22.65 -14.30 -13.83
N LEU A 15 21.88 -14.16 -14.91
CA LEU A 15 20.46 -13.78 -14.80
C LEU A 15 19.62 -14.85 -14.09
N VAL A 16 19.94 -16.13 -14.26
CA VAL A 16 19.26 -17.22 -13.53
C VAL A 16 19.59 -17.18 -12.03
N ASP A 17 20.81 -16.84 -11.67
CA ASP A 17 21.23 -16.65 -10.29
C ASP A 17 20.53 -15.44 -9.65
N GLU A 18 20.49 -14.30 -10.35
CA GLU A 18 19.75 -13.11 -9.90
C GLU A 18 18.24 -13.39 -9.73
N ILE A 19 17.63 -14.13 -10.66
CA ILE A 19 16.23 -14.55 -10.55
C ILE A 19 16.03 -15.46 -9.33
N SER A 20 17.00 -16.32 -9.03
CA SER A 20 16.95 -17.23 -7.89
C SER A 20 17.04 -16.47 -6.57
N GLU A 21 17.93 -15.48 -6.48
CA GLU A 21 18.05 -14.58 -5.34
C GLU A 21 16.76 -13.78 -5.11
N LEU A 22 16.18 -13.19 -6.18
CA LEU A 22 14.90 -12.47 -6.10
C LEU A 22 13.75 -13.37 -5.63
N LYS A 23 13.70 -14.63 -6.08
CA LYS A 23 12.72 -15.61 -5.62
C LYS A 23 12.89 -15.95 -4.14
N GLU A 24 14.12 -16.00 -3.64
CA GLU A 24 14.40 -16.25 -2.24
C GLU A 24 13.95 -15.08 -1.36
N ILE A 25 14.27 -13.85 -1.77
CA ILE A 25 13.79 -12.63 -1.11
C ILE A 25 12.26 -12.61 -1.06
N LEU A 26 11.58 -12.93 -2.17
CA LEU A 26 10.12 -12.96 -2.23
C LEU A 26 9.52 -14.02 -1.30
N ARG A 27 10.15 -15.19 -1.19
CA ARG A 27 9.78 -16.23 -0.21
C ARG A 27 9.94 -15.73 1.23
N GLU A 28 11.03 -15.03 1.52
CA GLU A 28 11.28 -14.52 2.87
C GLU A 28 10.27 -13.44 3.27
N VAL A 29 9.97 -12.51 2.35
CA VAL A 29 8.92 -11.50 2.52
C VAL A 29 7.57 -12.17 2.75
N SER A 30 7.22 -13.20 1.96
CA SER A 30 5.97 -13.96 2.15
C SER A 30 5.89 -14.61 3.53
N LYS A 31 6.97 -15.26 4.00
CA LYS A 31 7.04 -15.85 5.35
C LYS A 31 6.86 -14.79 6.45
N LYS A 32 7.49 -13.63 6.30
CA LYS A 32 7.37 -12.50 7.24
C LYS A 32 5.93 -11.98 7.28
N LEU A 33 5.29 -11.84 6.11
CA LEU A 33 3.90 -11.42 6.00
C LEU A 33 2.95 -12.41 6.70
N THR A 34 3.04 -13.71 6.42
CA THR A 34 2.23 -14.74 7.09
C THR A 34 2.44 -14.74 8.61
N ARG A 35 3.66 -14.49 9.09
CA ARG A 35 3.93 -14.36 10.53
C ARG A 35 3.25 -13.14 11.14
N ILE A 36 3.27 -12.00 10.45
CA ILE A 36 2.59 -10.77 10.89
C ILE A 36 1.09 -11.00 10.91
N GLU A 37 0.50 -11.52 9.83
CA GLU A 37 -0.92 -11.87 9.76
C GLU A 37 -1.33 -12.83 10.87
N GLY A 38 -0.52 -13.87 11.14
CA GLY A 38 -0.75 -14.81 12.23
C GLY A 38 -0.65 -14.17 13.62
N LYS A 39 0.18 -13.14 13.80
CA LYS A 39 0.26 -12.36 15.05
C LYS A 39 -0.92 -11.40 15.20
N VAL A 40 -1.37 -10.77 14.12
CA VAL A 40 -2.56 -9.91 14.12
C VAL A 40 -3.82 -10.73 14.40
N LYS A 41 -3.97 -11.91 13.77
CA LYS A 41 -5.09 -12.84 14.01
C LYS A 41 -5.11 -13.38 15.44
N ARG A 42 -3.93 -13.63 16.05
CA ARG A 42 -3.84 -14.16 17.44
C ARG A 42 -3.80 -13.09 18.52
N GLY A 43 -3.36 -11.88 18.23
CA GLY A 43 -3.18 -10.79 19.21
C GLY A 43 -4.22 -9.67 19.12
N GLY A 44 -5.25 -9.82 18.28
CA GLY A 44 -6.07 -8.69 17.82
C GLY A 44 -7.41 -8.43 18.50
N PHE A 45 -7.94 -9.29 19.38
CA PHE A 45 -9.17 -8.99 20.15
C PHE A 45 -9.22 -9.78 21.47
N SER A 46 -8.50 -9.33 22.50
CA SER A 46 -8.78 -9.71 23.89
C SER A 46 -8.40 -8.56 24.82
N ALA A 47 -9.24 -7.53 24.82
CA ALA A 47 -9.29 -6.52 25.87
C ALA A 47 -10.64 -5.78 25.76
N THR A 48 -11.73 -6.48 26.09
CA THR A 48 -12.96 -5.83 26.54
C THR A 48 -13.32 -6.41 27.90
N PRO A 49 -13.43 -5.59 28.96
CA PRO A 49 -13.95 -6.06 30.24
C PRO A 49 -15.43 -6.39 30.09
N LYS A 50 -15.86 -7.42 30.84
CA LYS A 50 -17.25 -7.81 31.05
C LYS A 50 -18.12 -6.60 31.43
N VAL A 51 -19.19 -6.36 30.67
CA VAL A 51 -20.46 -5.84 31.18
C VAL A 51 -21.59 -6.57 30.47
N SER A 52 -22.58 -6.92 31.27
CA SER A 52 -23.58 -7.98 31.10
C SER A 52 -24.74 -7.66 30.14
N GLU A 53 -25.40 -8.73 29.71
CA GLU A 53 -26.85 -8.90 29.49
C GLU A 53 -27.65 -7.79 28.77
N SER A 54 -28.17 -8.07 27.57
CA SER A 54 -29.48 -8.73 27.42
C SER A 54 -29.96 -8.72 25.96
N THR A 55 -30.70 -9.78 25.64
CA THR A 55 -31.45 -10.10 24.41
C THR A 55 -32.34 -8.97 23.87
N VAL A 56 -32.49 -8.89 22.53
CA VAL A 56 -33.77 -8.99 21.77
C VAL A 56 -33.57 -8.58 20.29
N SER A 57 -33.98 -9.51 19.42
CA SER A 57 -34.49 -9.47 18.04
C SER A 57 -34.49 -8.17 17.19
N GLN A 58 -33.94 -8.30 15.96
CA GLN A 58 -34.36 -7.82 14.60
C GLN A 58 -35.04 -6.44 14.39
N PRO A 59 -35.15 -5.94 13.13
CA PRO A 59 -34.27 -5.96 11.96
C PRO A 59 -34.02 -4.53 11.41
N ASP A 60 -33.33 -4.41 10.27
CA ASP A 60 -33.26 -3.24 9.39
C ASP A 60 -33.01 -1.85 10.00
N LYS A 61 -31.73 -1.47 10.02
CA LYS A 61 -31.36 -0.12 9.62
C LYS A 61 -30.30 -0.22 8.55
N THR A 62 -30.76 -0.05 7.31
CA THR A 62 -30.06 0.54 6.18
C THR A 62 -29.12 1.62 6.69
N ASN A 63 -27.90 1.21 7.03
CA ASN A 63 -26.84 2.15 7.32
C ASN A 63 -26.45 2.66 5.95
N GLU A 64 -26.92 3.86 5.62
CA GLU A 64 -26.46 4.65 4.50
C GLU A 64 -24.94 4.73 4.58
N LYS A 65 -24.28 3.75 3.96
CA LYS A 65 -22.85 3.76 3.72
C LYS A 65 -22.65 5.00 2.87
N PRO A 66 -21.95 6.06 3.34
CA PRO A 66 -21.63 7.14 2.43
C PRO A 66 -20.90 6.47 1.28
N ALA A 67 -21.26 6.83 0.06
CA ALA A 67 -20.70 6.30 -1.18
C ALA A 67 -19.17 6.53 -1.18
N GLY A 68 -18.47 5.66 -0.47
CA GLY A 68 -17.03 5.65 -0.36
C GLY A 68 -16.51 5.18 -1.69
N LEU A 69 -15.38 5.75 -2.08
CA LEU A 69 -14.67 5.36 -3.29
C LEU A 69 -14.55 3.83 -3.36
N SER A 70 -14.89 3.24 -4.51
CA SER A 70 -14.55 1.86 -4.84
C SER A 70 -13.02 1.66 -4.78
N ALA A 71 -12.54 0.47 -4.45
CA ALA A 71 -11.11 0.16 -4.45
C ALA A 71 -10.42 0.54 -5.78
N GLU A 72 -11.10 0.32 -6.91
CA GLU A 72 -10.62 0.72 -8.23
C GLU A 72 -10.48 2.25 -8.36
N GLN A 73 -11.46 3.00 -7.84
CA GLN A 73 -11.44 4.46 -7.86
C GLN A 73 -10.35 5.01 -6.94
N VAL A 74 -10.11 4.38 -5.79
CA VAL A 74 -9.03 4.74 -4.86
C VAL A 74 -7.67 4.60 -5.53
N ILE A 75 -7.42 3.48 -6.21
CA ILE A 75 -6.15 3.24 -6.92
C ILE A 75 -5.98 4.23 -8.07
N GLN A 76 -7.02 4.49 -8.86
CA GLN A 76 -6.98 5.48 -9.94
C GLN A 76 -6.67 6.89 -9.42
N ILE A 77 -7.31 7.30 -8.33
CA ILE A 77 -7.07 8.60 -7.70
C ILE A 77 -5.63 8.69 -7.22
N TYR A 78 -5.14 7.65 -6.53
CA TYR A 78 -3.76 7.60 -6.08
C TYR A 78 -2.77 7.73 -7.26
N GLU A 79 -3.03 7.03 -8.36
CA GLU A 79 -2.18 7.08 -9.55
C GLU A 79 -2.15 8.49 -10.17
N GLN A 80 -3.30 9.15 -10.25
CA GLN A 80 -3.38 10.55 -10.71
C GLN A 80 -2.58 11.49 -9.78
N LEU A 81 -2.68 11.30 -8.46
CA LEU A 81 -1.91 12.09 -7.50
C LEU A 81 -0.40 11.85 -7.64
N ARG A 82 0.01 10.59 -7.87
CA ARG A 82 1.40 10.21 -8.11
C ARG A 82 1.94 10.82 -9.40
N LEU A 83 1.18 10.80 -10.50
CA LEU A 83 1.56 11.42 -11.78
C LEU A 83 1.71 12.94 -11.64
N LYS A 84 0.78 13.60 -10.93
CA LYS A 84 0.89 15.03 -10.65
C LYS A 84 2.14 15.36 -9.84
N ALA A 85 2.45 14.55 -8.82
CA ALA A 85 3.69 14.70 -8.06
C ALA A 85 4.94 14.46 -8.94
N LYS A 86 4.91 13.48 -9.86
CA LYS A 86 5.99 13.25 -10.84
C LYS A 86 6.27 14.49 -11.70
N ASN A 87 5.21 15.22 -12.08
CA ASN A 87 5.30 16.43 -12.89
C ASN A 87 5.70 17.69 -12.09
N GLY A 88 6.03 17.55 -10.80
CA GLY A 88 6.42 18.67 -9.93
C GLY A 88 5.26 19.43 -9.29
N ASN A 89 4.01 18.99 -9.48
CA ASN A 89 2.82 19.65 -8.94
C ASN A 89 2.50 19.18 -7.50
N GLU A 90 3.49 19.18 -6.60
CA GLU A 90 3.30 18.68 -5.21
C GLU A 90 2.25 19.50 -4.43
N GLU A 91 2.18 20.81 -4.65
CA GLU A 91 1.20 21.68 -3.97
C GLU A 91 -0.24 21.39 -4.42
N GLU A 92 -0.46 21.04 -5.69
CA GLU A 92 -1.77 20.63 -6.17
C GLU A 92 -2.21 19.29 -5.56
N VAL A 93 -1.27 18.35 -5.39
CA VAL A 93 -1.50 17.07 -4.74
C VAL A 93 -1.92 17.29 -3.29
N ARG A 94 -1.22 18.16 -2.56
CA ARG A 94 -1.60 18.56 -1.19
C ARG A 94 -2.98 19.18 -1.13
N LYS A 95 -3.28 20.13 -2.01
CA LYS A 95 -4.60 20.78 -2.08
C LYS A 95 -5.71 19.77 -2.36
N LYS A 96 -5.48 18.82 -3.26
CA LYS A 96 -6.44 17.75 -3.57
C LYS A 96 -6.66 16.86 -2.35
N LEU A 97 -5.61 16.42 -1.66
CA LEU A 97 -5.73 15.62 -0.44
C LEU A 97 -6.42 16.36 0.71
N LEU A 98 -6.21 17.67 0.84
CA LEU A 98 -6.91 18.50 1.83
C LEU A 98 -8.41 18.65 1.53
N SER A 99 -8.81 18.57 0.26
CA SER A 99 -10.23 18.61 -0.14
C SER A 99 -10.97 17.29 0.08
N MET A 100 -10.26 16.19 0.32
CA MET A 100 -10.86 14.86 0.49
C MET A 100 -11.41 14.65 1.90
N THR A 101 -12.46 13.82 1.98
CA THR A 101 -13.06 13.45 3.26
C THR A 101 -12.12 12.56 4.07
N ALA A 102 -12.31 12.50 5.40
CA ALA A 102 -11.52 11.60 6.24
C ALA A 102 -11.73 10.13 5.84
N THR A 103 -12.94 9.78 5.38
CA THR A 103 -13.29 8.45 4.87
C THR A 103 -12.48 8.11 3.63
N ASP A 104 -12.41 9.00 2.64
CA ASP A 104 -11.66 8.78 1.40
C ASP A 104 -10.16 8.63 1.67
N LEU A 105 -9.61 9.48 2.55
CA LEU A 105 -8.21 9.40 2.96
C LEU A 105 -7.91 8.07 3.66
N SER A 106 -8.82 7.59 4.50
CA SER A 106 -8.68 6.30 5.16
C SER A 106 -8.76 5.14 4.17
N LEU A 107 -9.65 5.20 3.18
CA LEU A 107 -9.73 4.19 2.11
C LEU A 107 -8.44 4.14 1.30
N ILE A 108 -7.88 5.30 0.92
CA ILE A 108 -6.58 5.37 0.26
C ILE A 108 -5.49 4.74 1.12
N CYS A 109 -5.45 5.04 2.43
CA CYS A 109 -4.45 4.44 3.32
C CYS A 109 -4.58 2.91 3.41
N LEU A 110 -5.81 2.39 3.44
CA LEU A 110 -6.10 0.96 3.48
C LEU A 110 -5.65 0.25 2.20
N GLU A 111 -6.02 0.78 1.03
CA GLU A 111 -5.64 0.20 -0.28
C GLU A 111 -4.13 0.27 -0.52
N LEU A 112 -3.43 1.27 0.03
CA LEU A 112 -1.98 1.37 -0.05
C LEU A 112 -1.23 0.45 0.95
N GLY A 113 -1.97 -0.35 1.74
CA GLY A 113 -1.39 -1.25 2.75
C GLY A 113 -0.79 -0.52 3.95
N MET A 114 -1.18 0.73 4.19
CA MET A 114 -0.71 1.55 5.30
C MET A 114 -1.89 2.01 6.17
N PRO A 115 -2.61 1.07 6.81
CA PRO A 115 -3.69 1.42 7.71
C PRO A 115 -3.16 2.36 8.80
N PRO A 116 -3.85 3.45 9.09
CA PRO A 116 -3.41 4.35 10.14
C PRO A 116 -3.38 3.62 11.49
N THR A 117 -2.30 3.78 12.26
CA THR A 117 -2.06 3.01 13.50
C THR A 117 -3.01 3.36 14.64
N ALA A 118 -3.69 4.51 14.56
CA ALA A 118 -4.67 4.94 15.54
C ALA A 118 -6.09 4.60 15.08
N LYS A 119 -6.97 4.24 16.03
CA LYS A 119 -8.40 3.98 15.78
C LYS A 119 -9.12 5.15 15.07
N ASN A 120 -8.67 6.38 15.32
CA ASN A 120 -9.16 7.60 14.68
C ASN A 120 -7.95 8.47 14.25
N PRO A 121 -7.35 8.19 13.10
CA PRO A 121 -6.21 8.96 12.63
C PRO A 121 -6.63 10.38 12.27
N SER A 122 -5.79 11.36 12.58
CA SER A 122 -6.05 12.73 12.16
C SER A 122 -5.94 12.83 10.63
N ARG A 123 -6.76 13.70 10.01
CA ARG A 123 -6.69 13.95 8.55
C ARG A 123 -5.28 14.33 8.12
N LYS A 124 -4.60 15.17 8.92
CA LYS A 124 -3.20 15.55 8.67
C LYS A 124 -2.29 14.32 8.60
N LYS A 125 -2.47 13.35 9.50
CA LYS A 125 -1.64 12.14 9.51
C LYS A 125 -1.88 11.25 8.29
N MET A 126 -3.14 11.08 7.88
CA MET A 126 -3.46 10.32 6.67
C MET A 126 -2.86 10.98 5.42
N ILE A 127 -2.91 12.32 5.33
CA ILE A 127 -2.29 13.06 4.23
C ILE A 127 -0.77 12.87 4.21
N GLU A 128 -0.09 12.95 5.35
CA GLU A 128 1.34 12.69 5.44
C GLU A 128 1.72 11.28 4.98
N ILE A 129 0.94 10.28 5.39
CA ILE A 129 1.13 8.88 5.00
C ILE A 129 1.05 8.74 3.47
N ILE A 130 0.00 9.29 2.86
CA ILE A 130 -0.22 9.21 1.40
C ILE A 130 0.91 9.93 0.65
N LEU A 131 1.29 11.14 1.09
CA LEU A 131 2.40 11.89 0.49
C LEU A 131 3.74 11.15 0.62
N GLY A 132 4.00 10.53 1.76
CA GLY A 132 5.18 9.70 1.99
C GLY A 132 5.24 8.55 1.00
N ARG A 133 4.12 7.88 0.74
CA ARG A 133 4.04 6.79 -0.24
C ARG A 133 4.31 7.24 -1.66
N ILE A 134 3.75 8.38 -2.05
CA ILE A 134 3.98 8.99 -3.36
C ILE A 134 5.48 9.26 -3.53
N LYS A 135 6.13 9.87 -2.53
CA LYS A 135 7.58 10.14 -2.56
C LYS A 135 8.41 8.86 -2.70
N GLN A 136 8.08 7.83 -1.92
CA GLN A 136 8.73 6.52 -2.04
C GLN A 136 8.57 5.94 -3.45
N SER A 137 7.36 5.99 -4.01
CA SER A 137 7.08 5.50 -5.36
C SER A 137 7.89 6.24 -6.43
N LEU A 138 8.01 7.57 -6.31
CA LEU A 138 8.82 8.38 -7.21
C LEU A 138 10.33 8.11 -7.06
N MET A 139 10.82 7.94 -5.83
CA MET A 139 12.22 7.57 -5.58
C MET A 139 12.57 6.23 -6.24
N LEU A 140 11.73 5.20 -6.06
CA LEU A 140 11.93 3.90 -6.68
C LEU A 140 11.87 3.96 -8.21
N SER A 141 10.97 4.78 -8.76
CA SER A 141 10.83 4.96 -10.22
C SER A 141 12.05 5.67 -10.84
N ARG A 142 12.67 6.62 -10.12
CA ARG A 142 13.87 7.35 -10.60
C ARG A 142 15.10 6.46 -10.78
N HIS A 143 15.22 5.37 -10.01
CA HIS A 143 16.34 4.44 -10.14
C HIS A 143 16.23 3.55 -11.38
N ILE A 144 15.02 3.37 -11.93
CA ILE A 144 14.79 2.64 -13.18
C ILE A 144 15.19 3.52 -14.39
N ASP A 145 14.81 4.80 -14.40
CA ASP A 145 15.16 5.71 -15.51
C ASP A 145 16.67 6.00 -15.61
N ARG A 146 17.43 5.91 -14.52
CA ARG A 146 18.87 6.21 -14.53
C ARG A 146 19.75 5.07 -15.07
N GLN A 147 19.23 3.84 -15.11
CA GLN A 147 19.91 2.71 -15.76
C GLN A 147 19.56 2.60 -17.26
N ALA A 148 18.68 3.45 -17.76
CA ALA A 148 18.23 3.48 -19.15
C ALA A 148 18.90 4.57 -20.02
N LEU A 149 20.01 5.16 -19.54
CA LEU A 149 20.80 6.19 -20.22
C LEU A 149 22.27 5.75 -20.37
#